data_AF-A0A5N5PQ30-F1
#
_entry.id   AF-A0A5N5PQ30-F1
#
_cell.length_a   1.000
_cell.length_b   1.000
_cell.length_c   1.000
_cell.angle_alpha   90.00
_cell.angle_beta   90.00
_cell.angle_gamma   90.00
#
_symmetry.space_group_name_H-M   'P 1'
#
loop_
_entity.id
_entity.type
_entity.pdbx_description
1 polymer ?
#
loop_
_entity_poly.entity_id
_entity_poly.type
_entity_poly.pdbx_seq_one_letter_code
_entity_poly.pdbx_strand_id
1 'polypeptide(L)'
;MGKAGTPLELSLDEPVMLDIEMEAREDIPAELEAFVRLARLGRIENALDWYGKCLQRRERMFPVLAEYAEMLLQEGLHDKLVDLLDDTNANSVTALHDTNSTEVSQLLKFMRILAIIRWKGMPPGEKLSTAMKCWDYLKEICVGKVDQRQQLSPVQIHMVEVYLGIAVEAFDSDLSRERNKFTNPPWTPPGSPRWTGFCAWYTELRKQGLHWQAQKIQGILLPVVEFEVAMNTLIRRDQFAAVAKDIAEQHFDESLVITELIASNSICEYLMQRTPPSIILAEAYLKASHSLKQVLSQHISVEDVEHARTLLRVDEL
;
A
#
# COMPACT_ATOMS: atom_id res chain seq x y z
N MET A 1 34.40 81.86 -2.67
CA MET A 1 33.35 80.92 -3.15
C MET A 1 33.88 79.51 -2.97
N GLY A 2 33.70 78.95 -1.77
CA GLY A 2 34.13 77.59 -1.43
C GLY A 2 33.03 76.58 -1.78
N LYS A 3 33.39 75.53 -2.52
CA LYS A 3 32.54 74.35 -2.70
C LYS A 3 32.84 73.38 -1.57
N ALA A 4 31.94 73.29 -0.61
CA ALA A 4 31.94 72.28 0.42
C ALA A 4 31.59 70.91 -0.21
N GLY A 5 32.46 69.93 0.00
CA GLY A 5 32.14 68.54 -0.23
C GLY A 5 31.25 68.04 0.90
N THR A 6 30.10 67.49 0.55
CA THR A 6 29.23 66.77 1.47
C THR A 6 29.79 65.35 1.67
N PRO A 7 30.04 64.91 2.91
CA PRO A 7 30.38 63.52 3.19
C PRO A 7 29.11 62.65 3.04
N LEU A 8 29.22 61.53 2.36
CA LEU A 8 28.24 60.44 2.44
C LEU A 8 28.36 59.83 3.84
N GLU A 9 27.46 60.22 4.74
CA GLU A 9 27.23 59.50 6.00
C GLU A 9 26.67 58.12 5.67
N LEU A 10 27.50 57.09 5.90
CA LEU A 10 27.07 55.70 5.98
C LEU A 10 26.31 55.53 7.30
N SER A 11 24.98 55.56 7.25
CA SER A 11 24.14 55.12 8.37
C SER A 11 24.28 53.61 8.53
N LEU A 12 25.15 53.20 9.44
CA LEU A 12 25.19 51.86 10.02
C LEU A 12 24.12 51.80 11.10
N ASP A 13 22.88 51.47 10.74
CA ASP A 13 21.87 50.96 11.68
C ASP A 13 20.66 50.43 10.90
N GLU A 14 20.78 49.18 10.47
CA GLU A 14 19.67 48.22 10.43
C GLU A 14 20.32 46.85 10.15
N PRO A 15 20.24 45.87 11.07
CA PRO A 15 20.57 44.51 10.71
C PRO A 15 19.52 44.07 9.71
N VAL A 16 19.87 44.10 8.42
CA VAL A 16 19.16 43.34 7.41
C VAL A 16 19.32 41.89 7.83
N MET A 17 18.33 41.40 8.57
CA MET A 17 18.01 39.98 8.67
C MET A 17 17.68 39.56 7.24
N LEU A 18 18.73 39.26 6.48
CA LEU A 18 18.63 38.36 5.36
C LEU A 18 18.16 37.06 5.98
N ASP A 19 16.84 36.87 6.02
CA ASP A 19 16.20 35.57 6.06
C ASP A 19 16.71 34.83 4.81
N ILE A 20 17.93 34.30 4.94
CA ILE A 20 18.38 33.19 4.14
C ILE A 20 17.54 32.03 4.69
N GLU A 21 16.27 31.98 4.29
CA GLU A 21 15.60 30.72 4.06
C GLU A 21 16.51 29.99 3.07
N MET A 22 17.48 29.27 3.63
CA MET A 22 18.09 28.13 2.97
C MET A 22 16.88 27.26 2.64
N GLU A 23 16.34 27.42 1.42
CA GLU A 23 15.44 26.45 0.80
C GLU A 23 16.23 25.14 0.81
N ALA A 24 16.06 24.38 1.89
CA ALA A 24 16.51 23.02 1.96
C ALA A 24 15.92 22.37 0.73
N ARG A 25 16.79 21.88 -0.16
CA ARG A 25 16.38 21.25 -1.41
C ARG A 25 15.45 20.09 -1.02
N GLU A 26 14.14 20.29 -1.20
CA GLU A 26 13.11 19.32 -0.83
C GLU A 26 13.44 17.98 -1.47
N ASP A 27 13.72 16.96 -0.65
CA ASP A 27 14.03 15.60 -1.09
C ASP A 27 12.74 14.78 -1.04
N ILE A 28 11.89 15.01 -2.04
CA ILE A 28 10.57 14.36 -2.13
C ILE A 28 10.65 12.84 -2.02
N PRO A 29 11.61 12.14 -2.67
CA PRO A 29 11.80 10.70 -2.46
C PRO A 29 12.01 10.31 -0.99
N ALA A 30 12.92 10.98 -0.28
CA ALA A 30 13.21 10.67 1.13
C ALA A 30 12.01 11.00 2.05
N GLU A 31 11.33 12.12 1.79
CA GLU A 31 10.13 12.52 2.55
C GLU A 31 8.98 11.55 2.33
N LEU A 32 8.79 11.05 1.10
CA LEU A 32 7.80 10.04 0.77
C LEU A 32 8.13 8.68 1.40
N GLU A 33 9.40 8.28 1.40
CA GLU A 33 9.85 7.06 2.07
C GLU A 33 9.56 7.11 3.58
N ALA A 34 9.86 8.24 4.23
CA ALA A 34 9.55 8.44 5.65
C ALA A 34 8.03 8.38 5.93
N PHE A 35 7.21 9.01 5.08
CA PHE A 35 5.75 8.93 5.16
C PHE A 35 5.26 7.48 5.06
N VAL A 36 5.69 6.76 4.02
CA VAL A 36 5.30 5.37 3.77
C VAL A 36 5.74 4.47 4.92
N ARG A 37 6.94 4.66 5.45
CA ARG A 37 7.45 3.94 6.63
C ARG A 37 6.53 4.12 7.84
N LEU A 38 6.16 5.36 8.17
CA LEU A 38 5.23 5.67 9.28
C LEU A 38 3.86 5.03 9.07
N ALA A 39 3.31 5.13 7.86
CA ALA A 39 2.03 4.53 7.49
C ALA A 39 2.06 3.00 7.68
N ARG A 40 3.10 2.31 7.18
CA ARG A 40 3.26 0.85 7.31
C ARG A 40 3.48 0.36 8.73
N LEU A 41 4.10 1.17 9.59
CA LEU A 41 4.20 0.90 11.03
C LEU A 41 2.87 1.09 11.77
N GLY A 42 1.84 1.62 11.10
CA GLY A 42 0.56 1.97 11.72
C GLY A 42 0.64 3.22 12.60
N ARG A 43 1.66 4.08 12.41
CA ARG A 43 1.86 5.36 13.12
C ARG A 43 1.05 6.46 12.45
N ILE A 44 -0.25 6.28 12.33
CA ILE A 44 -1.10 7.06 11.41
C ILE A 44 -1.15 8.55 11.74
N GLU A 45 -1.22 8.91 13.01
CA GLU A 45 -1.21 10.33 13.42
C GLU A 45 0.10 11.02 13.00
N ASN A 46 1.23 10.33 13.15
CA ASN A 46 2.53 10.85 12.75
C ASN A 46 2.69 10.86 11.23
N ALA A 47 2.16 9.86 10.53
CA ALA A 47 2.13 9.86 9.07
C ALA A 47 1.32 11.03 8.52
N LEU A 48 0.16 11.34 9.12
CA LEU A 48 -0.68 12.49 8.76
C LEU A 48 0.00 13.83 9.06
N ASP A 49 0.63 13.97 10.23
CA ASP A 49 1.39 15.17 10.60
C ASP A 49 2.58 15.39 9.65
N TRP A 50 3.35 14.34 9.36
CA TRP A 50 4.45 14.36 8.40
C TRP A 50 3.97 14.73 6.99
N TYR A 51 2.86 14.13 6.54
CA TYR A 51 2.24 14.47 5.26
C TYR A 51 1.86 15.95 5.19
N GLY A 52 1.18 16.48 6.21
CA GLY A 52 0.80 17.90 6.27
C GLY A 52 1.98 18.85 6.21
N LYS A 53 3.07 18.52 6.91
CA LYS A 53 4.28 19.36 6.99
C LYS A 53 5.15 19.31 5.73
N CYS A 54 5.35 18.12 5.17
CA CYS A 54 6.36 17.90 4.12
C CYS A 54 5.73 17.71 2.74
N LEU A 55 4.65 16.94 2.62
CA LEU A 55 4.18 16.42 1.34
C LEU A 55 2.91 17.08 0.80
N GLN A 56 2.09 17.74 1.64
CA GLN A 56 0.79 18.28 1.25
C GLN A 56 0.88 19.30 0.11
N ARG A 57 1.95 20.13 0.08
CA ARG A 57 2.20 21.08 -1.02
C ARG A 57 2.45 20.40 -2.37
N ARG A 58 2.74 19.10 -2.35
CA ARG A 58 3.03 18.24 -3.49
C ARG A 58 1.98 17.14 -3.67
N GLU A 59 0.80 17.27 -3.05
CA GLU A 59 -0.30 16.29 -3.13
C GLU A 59 -0.64 15.89 -4.57
N ARG A 60 -0.49 16.79 -5.55
CA ARG A 60 -0.78 16.50 -6.97
C ARG A 60 0.29 15.65 -7.67
N MET A 61 1.45 15.42 -7.05
CA MET A 61 2.44 14.48 -7.58
C MET A 61 1.92 13.07 -7.41
N PHE A 62 1.87 12.30 -8.50
CA PHE A 62 1.22 10.98 -8.49
C PHE A 62 1.70 10.05 -7.35
N PRO A 63 3.01 9.89 -7.08
CA PRO A 63 3.44 9.02 -5.97
C PRO A 63 2.96 9.50 -4.59
N VAL A 64 2.94 10.82 -4.38
CA VAL A 64 2.46 11.41 -3.12
C VAL A 64 0.96 11.17 -2.97
N LEU A 65 0.18 11.43 -4.03
CA LEU A 65 -1.25 11.16 -4.05
C LEU A 65 -1.55 9.68 -3.82
N ALA A 66 -0.84 8.79 -4.53
CA ALA A 66 -1.09 7.35 -4.51
C ALA A 66 -0.83 6.76 -3.13
N GLU A 67 0.31 7.09 -2.49
CA GLU A 67 0.64 6.58 -1.16
C GLU A 67 -0.29 7.17 -0.08
N TYR A 68 -0.66 8.46 -0.19
CA TYR A 68 -1.63 9.05 0.74
C TYR A 68 -3.03 8.43 0.59
N ALA A 69 -3.50 8.27 -0.64
CA ALA A 69 -4.76 7.60 -0.94
C ALA A 69 -4.78 6.15 -0.45
N GLU A 70 -3.67 5.42 -0.61
CA GLU A 70 -3.51 4.06 -0.12
C GLU A 70 -3.57 3.99 1.40
N MET A 71 -2.87 4.90 2.11
CA MET A 71 -2.95 4.96 3.57
C MET A 71 -4.40 5.21 4.04
N LEU A 72 -5.11 6.16 3.43
CA LEU A 72 -6.53 6.41 3.77
C LEU A 72 -7.40 5.16 3.54
N LEU A 73 -7.14 4.42 2.46
CA LEU A 73 -7.86 3.18 2.14
C LEU A 73 -7.58 2.07 3.17
N GLN A 74 -6.32 1.90 3.58
CA GLN A 74 -5.90 0.86 4.53
C GLN A 74 -6.41 1.15 5.95
N GLU A 75 -6.46 2.42 6.35
CA GLU A 75 -6.94 2.86 7.67
C GLU A 75 -8.47 2.99 7.75
N GLY A 76 -9.18 2.65 6.68
CA GLY A 76 -10.64 2.71 6.65
C GLY A 76 -11.21 4.13 6.66
N LEU A 77 -10.38 5.15 6.37
CA LEU A 77 -10.77 6.56 6.23
C LEU A 77 -11.38 6.81 4.84
N HIS A 78 -12.40 6.01 4.51
CA HIS A 78 -12.97 5.93 3.18
C HIS A 78 -13.70 7.20 2.75
N ASP A 79 -14.33 7.92 3.68
CA ASP A 79 -14.97 9.21 3.45
C ASP A 79 -13.96 10.25 2.98
N LYS A 80 -12.86 10.41 3.72
CA LYS A 80 -11.76 11.32 3.38
C LYS A 80 -11.13 10.96 2.04
N LEU A 81 -10.98 9.68 1.74
CA LEU A 81 -10.47 9.22 0.45
C LEU A 81 -11.41 9.59 -0.70
N VAL A 82 -12.72 9.47 -0.51
CA VAL A 82 -13.70 9.88 -1.52
C VAL A 82 -13.63 11.38 -1.75
N ASP A 83 -13.59 12.19 -0.69
CA ASP A 83 -13.49 13.65 -0.78
C ASP A 83 -12.20 14.07 -1.51
N LEU A 84 -11.05 13.50 -1.13
CA LEU A 84 -9.76 13.73 -1.79
C LEU A 84 -9.83 13.44 -3.30
N LEU A 85 -10.43 12.31 -3.69
CA LEU A 85 -10.48 11.89 -5.08
C LEU A 85 -11.57 12.61 -5.90
N ASP A 86 -12.61 13.14 -5.25
CA ASP A 86 -13.61 14.01 -5.90
C ASP A 86 -13.03 15.40 -6.19
N ASP A 87 -12.18 15.93 -5.31
CA ASP A 87 -11.48 17.21 -5.50
C ASP A 87 -10.28 17.10 -6.46
N THR A 88 -9.78 15.88 -6.67
CA THR A 88 -8.64 15.63 -7.56
C THR A 88 -9.08 15.56 -9.03
N ASN A 89 -8.68 16.55 -9.82
CA ASN A 89 -8.75 16.44 -11.26
C ASN A 89 -7.62 15.56 -11.79
N ALA A 90 -7.92 14.37 -12.34
CA ALA A 90 -6.91 13.46 -12.87
C ALA A 90 -5.98 14.09 -13.93
N ASN A 91 -6.44 15.13 -14.65
CA ASN A 91 -5.62 15.84 -15.63
C ASN A 91 -4.62 16.83 -14.99
N SER A 92 -4.78 17.16 -13.71
CA SER A 92 -3.85 18.02 -12.96
C SER A 92 -2.83 17.24 -12.13
N VAL A 93 -2.94 15.91 -12.10
CA VAL A 93 -1.97 15.03 -11.44
C VAL A 93 -0.69 14.99 -12.26
N THR A 94 0.43 15.38 -11.64
CA THR A 94 1.74 15.30 -12.28
C THR A 94 2.24 13.88 -12.20
N ALA A 95 2.04 13.14 -13.29
CA ALA A 95 2.69 11.86 -13.52
C ALA A 95 4.21 12.08 -13.60
N LEU A 96 4.98 11.30 -12.82
CA LEU A 96 6.43 11.27 -12.95
C LEU A 96 6.82 10.30 -14.09
N HIS A 97 7.82 10.69 -14.89
CA HIS A 97 8.42 9.84 -15.94
C HIS A 97 7.42 9.32 -16.99
N ASP A 98 7.63 8.09 -17.47
CA ASP A 98 6.84 7.35 -18.47
C ASP A 98 5.49 6.83 -17.95
N THR A 99 5.00 7.37 -16.83
CA THR A 99 3.75 6.91 -16.23
C THR A 99 2.57 7.33 -17.10
N ASN A 100 1.78 6.36 -17.56
CA ASN A 100 0.63 6.61 -18.42
C ASN A 100 -0.50 7.31 -17.64
N SER A 101 -0.82 8.55 -18.02
CA SER A 101 -1.86 9.37 -17.38
C SER A 101 -3.26 8.72 -17.42
N THR A 102 -3.55 7.91 -18.45
CA THR A 102 -4.80 7.16 -18.54
C THR A 102 -4.86 6.06 -17.48
N GLU A 103 -3.76 5.35 -17.24
CA GLU A 103 -3.68 4.32 -16.20
C GLU A 103 -3.80 4.94 -14.81
N VAL A 104 -3.14 6.09 -14.57
CA VAL A 104 -3.27 6.85 -13.31
C VAL A 104 -4.70 7.26 -13.04
N SER A 105 -5.36 7.89 -14.01
CA SER A 105 -6.77 8.28 -13.90
C SER A 105 -7.68 7.09 -13.58
N GLN A 106 -7.43 5.95 -14.24
CA GLN A 106 -8.21 4.75 -14.04
C GLN A 106 -7.97 4.09 -12.68
N LEU A 107 -6.73 4.12 -12.17
CA LEU A 107 -6.38 3.68 -10.82
C LEU A 107 -7.11 4.53 -9.77
N LEU A 108 -7.03 5.86 -9.83
CA LEU A 108 -7.72 6.75 -8.88
C LEU A 108 -9.23 6.49 -8.88
N LYS A 109 -9.82 6.26 -10.06
CA LYS A 109 -11.22 5.86 -10.18
C LYS A 109 -11.52 4.53 -9.50
N PHE A 110 -10.66 3.52 -9.63
CA PHE A 110 -10.82 2.23 -8.93
C PHE A 110 -10.73 2.40 -7.42
N MET A 111 -9.77 3.17 -6.91
CA MET A 111 -9.61 3.43 -5.47
C MET A 111 -10.85 4.10 -4.90
N ARG A 112 -11.37 5.13 -5.58
CA ARG A 112 -12.61 5.81 -5.21
C ARG A 112 -13.80 4.86 -5.16
N ILE A 113 -13.94 3.99 -6.17
CA ILE A 113 -15.01 2.98 -6.20
C ILE A 113 -14.93 2.07 -4.98
N LEU A 114 -13.74 1.54 -4.69
CA LEU A 114 -13.54 0.65 -3.54
C LEU A 114 -13.87 1.37 -2.22
N ALA A 115 -13.43 2.62 -2.09
CA ALA A 115 -13.75 3.46 -0.93
C ALA A 115 -15.26 3.65 -0.75
N ILE A 116 -16.01 3.96 -1.82
CA ILE A 116 -17.48 4.09 -1.76
C ILE A 116 -18.13 2.78 -1.35
N ILE A 117 -17.70 1.65 -1.93
CA ILE A 117 -18.20 0.32 -1.61
C ILE A 117 -18.06 0.04 -0.11
N ARG A 118 -16.90 0.37 0.48
CA ARG A 118 -16.61 0.12 1.90
C ARG A 118 -17.22 1.16 2.85
N TRP A 119 -17.41 2.40 2.41
CA TRP A 119 -17.97 3.47 3.23
C TRP A 119 -19.49 3.41 3.34
N LYS A 120 -20.18 3.49 2.20
CA LYS A 120 -21.64 3.65 2.13
C LYS A 120 -22.35 2.34 1.81
N GLY A 121 -21.59 1.30 1.47
CA GLY A 121 -22.13 0.15 0.77
C GLY A 121 -22.47 0.50 -0.67
N MET A 122 -22.77 -0.54 -1.45
CA MET A 122 -23.27 -0.41 -2.81
C MET A 122 -24.21 -1.60 -3.07
N PRO A 123 -25.31 -1.43 -3.82
CA PRO A 123 -26.19 -2.54 -4.15
C PRO A 123 -25.42 -3.67 -4.86
N PRO A 124 -25.73 -4.95 -4.59
CA PRO A 124 -24.96 -6.08 -5.16
C PRO A 124 -24.84 -6.04 -6.69
N GLY A 125 -25.91 -5.67 -7.40
CA GLY A 125 -25.90 -5.55 -8.87
C GLY A 125 -24.94 -4.48 -9.39
N GLU A 126 -24.81 -3.35 -8.69
CA GLU A 126 -23.89 -2.27 -9.04
C GLU A 126 -22.44 -2.62 -8.71
N LYS A 127 -22.20 -3.27 -7.56
CA LYS A 127 -20.86 -3.80 -7.21
C LYS A 127 -20.35 -4.74 -8.31
N LEU A 128 -21.20 -5.70 -8.70
CA LEU A 128 -20.88 -6.66 -9.76
C LEU A 128 -20.63 -5.98 -11.11
N SER A 129 -21.50 -5.05 -11.54
CA SER A 129 -21.31 -4.31 -12.79
C SER A 129 -19.98 -3.54 -12.79
N THR A 130 -19.65 -2.94 -11.65
CA THR A 130 -18.41 -2.17 -11.50
C THR A 130 -17.19 -3.07 -11.53
N ALA A 131 -17.20 -4.18 -10.79
CA ALA A 131 -16.13 -5.19 -10.83
C ALA A 131 -15.88 -5.71 -12.25
N MET A 132 -16.95 -5.98 -13.01
CA MET A 132 -16.86 -6.44 -14.40
C MET A 132 -16.18 -5.40 -15.30
N LYS A 133 -16.57 -4.12 -15.19
CA LYS A 133 -15.95 -3.03 -15.95
C LYS A 133 -14.46 -2.87 -15.61
N CYS A 134 -14.10 -3.02 -14.33
CA CYS A 134 -12.71 -2.97 -13.90
C CYS A 134 -11.90 -4.12 -14.51
N TRP A 135 -12.47 -5.34 -14.50
CA TRP A 135 -11.86 -6.51 -15.10
C TRP A 135 -11.69 -6.37 -16.60
N ASP A 136 -12.71 -5.87 -17.32
CA ASP A 136 -12.64 -5.66 -18.77
C ASP A 136 -11.54 -4.66 -19.12
N TYR A 137 -11.40 -3.57 -18.37
CA TYR A 137 -10.29 -2.62 -18.54
C TYR A 137 -8.93 -3.30 -18.33
N LEU A 138 -8.75 -4.02 -17.21
CA LEU A 138 -7.51 -4.75 -16.93
C LEU A 138 -7.21 -5.78 -18.03
N LYS A 139 -8.24 -6.39 -18.60
CA LYS A 139 -8.08 -7.33 -19.72
C LYS A 139 -7.44 -6.63 -20.91
N GLU A 140 -7.95 -5.46 -21.29
CA GLU A 140 -7.45 -4.68 -22.43
C GLU A 140 -5.98 -4.27 -22.25
N ILE A 141 -5.56 -3.93 -21.03
CA ILE A 141 -4.21 -3.37 -20.79
C ILE A 141 -3.17 -4.40 -20.33
N CYS A 142 -3.58 -5.59 -19.87
CA CYS A 142 -2.68 -6.62 -19.32
C CYS A 142 -2.62 -7.92 -20.15
N VAL A 143 -3.68 -8.28 -20.90
CA VAL A 143 -3.66 -9.52 -21.70
C VAL A 143 -2.66 -9.38 -22.85
N GLY A 144 -1.78 -10.38 -22.99
CA GLY A 144 -0.65 -10.34 -23.92
C GLY A 144 0.67 -9.84 -23.30
N LYS A 145 0.64 -8.95 -22.30
CA LYS A 145 1.87 -8.55 -21.57
C LYS A 145 2.37 -9.68 -20.68
N VAL A 146 1.46 -10.26 -19.88
CA VAL A 146 1.77 -11.35 -18.95
C VAL A 146 2.21 -12.62 -19.71
N ASP A 147 1.54 -12.95 -20.81
CA ASP A 147 1.88 -14.12 -21.65
C ASP A 147 3.25 -13.97 -22.34
N GLN A 148 3.67 -12.74 -22.62
CA GLN A 148 4.98 -12.42 -23.19
C GLN A 148 6.07 -12.22 -22.12
N ARG A 149 5.77 -12.51 -20.83
CA ARG A 149 6.64 -12.23 -19.68
C ARG A 149 7.05 -10.76 -19.55
N GLN A 150 6.29 -9.84 -20.12
CA GLN A 150 6.46 -8.42 -19.84
C GLN A 150 5.94 -8.15 -18.43
N GLN A 151 6.74 -7.46 -17.63
CA GLN A 151 6.36 -7.05 -16.28
C GLN A 151 5.27 -5.98 -16.37
N LEU A 152 4.24 -6.13 -15.52
CA LEU A 152 3.24 -5.08 -15.33
C LEU A 152 3.90 -3.87 -14.70
N SER A 153 3.45 -2.66 -15.07
CA SER A 153 3.93 -1.43 -14.43
C SER A 153 3.47 -1.36 -12.96
N PRO A 154 4.14 -0.60 -12.08
CA PRO A 154 3.69 -0.42 -10.70
C PRO A 154 2.23 0.05 -10.59
N VAL A 155 1.79 0.94 -11.49
CA VAL A 155 0.39 1.41 -11.56
C VAL A 155 -0.54 0.25 -11.90
N GLN A 156 -0.20 -0.58 -12.89
CA GLN A 156 -1.00 -1.73 -13.28
C GLN A 156 -1.08 -2.78 -12.16
N ILE A 157 0.02 -3.03 -11.45
CA ILE A 157 0.02 -3.91 -10.26
C ILE A 157 -0.95 -3.37 -9.22
N HIS A 158 -0.90 -2.06 -8.95
CA HIS A 158 -1.79 -1.46 -7.97
C HIS A 158 -3.25 -1.49 -8.40
N MET A 159 -3.55 -1.30 -9.69
CA MET A 159 -4.91 -1.47 -10.22
C MET A 159 -5.45 -2.88 -10.02
N VAL A 160 -4.59 -3.90 -10.13
CA VAL A 160 -4.96 -5.31 -9.90
C VAL A 160 -5.28 -5.56 -8.42
N GLU A 161 -4.54 -4.94 -7.50
CA GLU A 161 -4.79 -5.00 -6.06
C GLU A 161 -6.14 -4.36 -5.70
N VAL A 162 -6.40 -3.15 -6.20
CA VAL A 162 -7.66 -2.45 -5.95
C VAL A 162 -8.83 -3.20 -6.58
N TYR A 163 -8.66 -3.73 -7.79
CA TYR A 163 -9.65 -4.57 -8.43
C TYR A 163 -9.96 -5.82 -7.60
N LEU A 164 -8.94 -6.49 -7.04
CA LEU A 164 -9.15 -7.63 -6.15
C LEU A 164 -10.03 -7.24 -4.95
N GLY A 165 -9.77 -6.09 -4.32
CA GLY A 165 -10.62 -5.56 -3.25
C GLY A 165 -12.08 -5.37 -3.69
N ILE A 166 -12.31 -4.76 -4.86
CA ILE A 166 -13.65 -4.60 -5.44
C ILE A 166 -14.29 -5.96 -5.73
N ALA A 167 -13.53 -6.91 -6.27
CA ALA A 167 -14.02 -8.24 -6.62
C ALA A 167 -14.43 -9.01 -5.36
N VAL A 168 -13.62 -9.01 -4.30
CA VAL A 168 -14.00 -9.63 -3.02
C VAL A 168 -15.33 -9.06 -2.53
N GLU A 169 -15.47 -7.75 -2.46
CA GLU A 169 -16.69 -7.07 -2.04
C GLU A 169 -17.93 -7.36 -2.91
N ALA A 170 -17.72 -7.59 -4.21
CA ALA A 170 -18.79 -7.84 -5.16
C ALA A 170 -19.22 -9.31 -5.20
N PHE A 171 -18.29 -10.24 -4.99
CA PHE A 171 -18.48 -11.69 -5.18
C PHE A 171 -18.62 -12.47 -3.87
N ASP A 172 -18.61 -11.79 -2.72
CA ASP A 172 -18.89 -12.37 -1.39
C ASP A 172 -20.37 -12.81 -1.22
N SER A 173 -21.25 -12.45 -2.16
CA SER A 173 -22.68 -12.82 -2.12
C SER A 173 -23.03 -14.07 -2.96
N ASP A 174 -24.01 -14.85 -2.50
CA ASP A 174 -24.53 -16.07 -3.16
C ASP A 174 -25.10 -15.82 -4.57
N LEU A 175 -25.39 -14.57 -4.93
CA LEU A 175 -25.93 -14.15 -6.24
C LEU A 175 -24.95 -14.39 -7.42
N SER A 176 -23.73 -14.84 -7.14
CA SER A 176 -22.61 -14.72 -8.07
C SER A 176 -21.97 -16.04 -8.51
N ARG A 177 -22.55 -17.20 -8.12
CA ARG A 177 -21.99 -18.55 -8.38
C ARG A 177 -21.67 -18.83 -9.85
N GLU A 178 -22.37 -18.21 -10.79
CA GLU A 178 -22.17 -18.42 -12.24
C GLU A 178 -21.05 -17.56 -12.86
N ARG A 179 -20.43 -16.64 -12.10
CA ARG A 179 -19.56 -15.59 -12.64
C ARG A 179 -18.09 -15.71 -12.21
N ASN A 180 -17.60 -16.94 -12.06
CA ASN A 180 -16.25 -17.25 -11.58
C ASN A 180 -15.12 -16.60 -12.39
N LYS A 181 -15.32 -16.29 -13.68
CA LYS A 181 -14.29 -15.64 -14.50
C LYS A 181 -13.82 -14.28 -13.94
N PHE A 182 -14.68 -13.57 -13.22
CA PHE A 182 -14.39 -12.25 -12.63
C PHE A 182 -13.91 -12.35 -11.17
N THR A 183 -13.60 -13.56 -10.69
CA THR A 183 -12.96 -13.77 -9.38
C THR A 183 -11.46 -14.03 -9.52
N ASN A 184 -10.92 -13.79 -10.71
CA ASN A 184 -9.52 -14.04 -11.06
C ASN A 184 -9.02 -12.91 -11.97
N PRO A 185 -7.70 -12.64 -12.00
CA PRO A 185 -7.12 -11.69 -12.93
C PRO A 185 -7.44 -12.05 -14.39
N PRO A 186 -7.49 -11.06 -15.31
CA PRO A 186 -7.91 -11.31 -16.69
C PRO A 186 -7.07 -12.29 -17.51
N TRP A 187 -5.81 -12.51 -17.10
CA TRP A 187 -4.89 -13.48 -17.72
C TRP A 187 -5.03 -14.90 -17.17
N THR A 188 -6.00 -15.14 -16.28
CA THR A 188 -6.24 -16.49 -15.72
C THR A 188 -7.03 -17.33 -16.71
N PRO A 189 -6.67 -18.61 -16.93
CA PRO A 189 -7.41 -19.50 -17.82
C PRO A 189 -8.91 -19.56 -17.49
N PRO A 190 -9.81 -19.53 -18.49
CA PRO A 190 -11.24 -19.69 -18.26
C PRO A 190 -11.56 -20.99 -17.53
N GLY A 191 -12.51 -20.93 -16.58
CA GLY A 191 -12.91 -22.10 -15.79
C GLY A 191 -12.04 -22.38 -14.57
N SER A 192 -10.96 -21.61 -14.34
CA SER A 192 -10.16 -21.72 -13.11
C SER A 192 -11.02 -21.51 -11.86
N PRO A 193 -10.77 -22.24 -10.76
CA PRO A 193 -11.47 -22.04 -9.50
C PRO A 193 -11.31 -20.60 -8.98
N ARG A 194 -12.26 -20.15 -8.16
CA ARG A 194 -12.26 -18.78 -7.63
C ARG A 194 -10.93 -18.47 -6.94
N TRP A 195 -10.43 -17.26 -7.15
CA TRP A 195 -9.23 -16.70 -6.51
C TRP A 195 -7.89 -17.37 -6.82
N THR A 196 -7.86 -18.52 -7.48
CA THR A 196 -6.62 -19.27 -7.75
C THR A 196 -5.63 -18.51 -8.64
N GLY A 197 -6.12 -17.70 -9.58
CA GLY A 197 -5.31 -16.81 -10.40
C GLY A 197 -4.64 -15.70 -9.58
N PHE A 198 -5.33 -15.16 -8.56
CA PHE A 198 -4.72 -14.20 -7.63
C PHE A 198 -3.73 -14.87 -6.67
N CYS A 199 -3.96 -16.13 -6.26
CA CYS A 199 -2.99 -16.90 -5.47
C CYS A 199 -1.70 -17.17 -6.26
N ALA A 200 -1.84 -17.47 -7.55
CA ALA A 200 -0.69 -17.58 -8.47
C ALA A 200 0.04 -16.23 -8.61
N TRP A 201 -0.73 -15.14 -8.75
CA TRP A 201 -0.17 -13.79 -8.82
C TRP A 201 0.59 -13.37 -7.56
N TYR A 202 0.05 -13.65 -6.37
CA TYR A 202 0.74 -13.50 -5.09
C TYR A 202 2.12 -14.19 -5.10
N THR A 203 2.14 -15.45 -5.55
CA THR A 203 3.38 -16.24 -5.62
C THR A 203 4.39 -15.62 -6.59
N GLU A 204 3.92 -15.07 -7.69
CA GLU A 204 4.75 -14.41 -8.70
C GLU A 204 5.34 -13.09 -8.19
N LEU A 205 4.53 -12.23 -7.57
CA LEU A 205 5.00 -11.00 -6.92
C LEU A 205 6.11 -11.28 -5.90
N ARG A 206 5.94 -12.33 -5.09
CA ARG A 206 6.97 -12.77 -4.13
C ARG A 206 8.28 -13.16 -4.80
N LYS A 207 8.22 -13.94 -5.89
CA LYS A 207 9.42 -14.35 -6.65
C LYS A 207 10.17 -13.16 -7.25
N GLN A 208 9.46 -12.09 -7.56
CA GLN A 208 10.02 -10.85 -8.09
C GLN A 208 10.54 -9.91 -7.00
N GLY A 209 10.45 -10.27 -5.71
CA GLY A 209 10.85 -9.40 -4.60
C GLY A 209 9.84 -8.30 -4.25
N LEU A 210 8.65 -8.31 -4.85
CA LEU A 210 7.58 -7.34 -4.59
C LEU A 210 6.78 -7.74 -3.34
N HIS A 211 7.48 -7.76 -2.21
CA HIS A 211 6.97 -8.31 -0.95
C HIS A 211 5.77 -7.54 -0.40
N TRP A 212 5.79 -6.21 -0.50
CA TRP A 212 4.69 -5.35 -0.05
C TRP A 212 3.41 -5.61 -0.85
N GLN A 213 3.50 -5.60 -2.18
CA GLN A 213 2.37 -5.87 -3.07
C GLN A 213 1.81 -7.28 -2.84
N ALA A 214 2.69 -8.27 -2.67
CA ALA A 214 2.27 -9.62 -2.32
C ALA A 214 1.53 -9.67 -0.96
N GLN A 215 2.02 -8.97 0.06
CA GLN A 215 1.36 -8.90 1.36
C GLN A 215 -0.05 -8.31 1.25
N LYS A 216 -0.25 -7.28 0.43
CA LYS A 216 -1.60 -6.71 0.19
C LYS A 216 -2.55 -7.72 -0.44
N ILE A 217 -2.10 -8.45 -1.47
CA ILE A 217 -2.90 -9.53 -2.09
C ILE A 217 -3.25 -10.60 -1.04
N GLN A 218 -2.28 -11.01 -0.21
CA GLN A 218 -2.50 -11.97 0.86
C GLN A 218 -3.55 -11.48 1.86
N GLY A 219 -3.43 -10.24 2.34
CA GLY A 219 -4.37 -9.65 3.30
C GLY A 219 -5.82 -9.61 2.79
N ILE A 220 -6.00 -9.37 1.49
CA ILE A 220 -7.33 -9.37 0.87
C ILE A 220 -7.87 -10.79 0.66
N LEU A 221 -7.01 -11.74 0.26
CA LEU A 221 -7.44 -13.12 -0.07
C LEU A 221 -7.63 -14.01 1.15
N LEU A 222 -6.81 -13.86 2.18
CA LEU A 222 -6.75 -14.80 3.30
C LEU A 222 -8.14 -15.06 3.93
N PRO A 223 -9.01 -14.05 4.14
CA PRO A 223 -10.35 -14.27 4.70
C PRO A 223 -11.33 -14.99 3.77
N VAL A 224 -11.12 -14.94 2.44
CA VAL A 224 -12.12 -15.36 1.45
C VAL A 224 -11.78 -16.65 0.70
N VAL A 225 -10.53 -17.10 0.77
CA VAL A 225 -10.13 -18.36 0.14
C VAL A 225 -10.37 -19.56 1.06
N GLU A 226 -10.56 -20.73 0.46
CA GLU A 226 -10.69 -21.98 1.20
C GLU A 226 -9.42 -22.29 2.00
N PHE A 227 -9.56 -22.99 3.12
CA PHE A 227 -8.45 -23.24 4.04
C PHE A 227 -7.29 -23.97 3.38
N GLU A 228 -7.62 -24.99 2.58
CA GLU A 228 -6.62 -25.78 1.87
C GLU A 228 -5.83 -24.93 0.88
N VAL A 229 -6.51 -24.02 0.17
CA VAL A 229 -5.86 -23.07 -0.74
C VAL A 229 -4.96 -22.10 0.04
N ALA A 230 -5.46 -21.51 1.14
CA ALA A 230 -4.66 -20.64 2.01
C ALA A 230 -3.41 -21.37 2.53
N MET A 231 -3.57 -22.58 3.06
CA MET A 231 -2.48 -23.40 3.61
C MET A 231 -1.39 -23.72 2.59
N ASN A 232 -1.77 -23.96 1.34
CA ASN A 232 -0.83 -24.34 0.28
C ASN A 232 -0.17 -23.14 -0.42
N THR A 233 -0.71 -21.93 -0.29
CA THR A 233 -0.26 -20.77 -1.06
C THR A 233 0.04 -19.55 -0.21
N LEU A 234 -0.90 -19.12 0.62
CA LEU A 234 -0.82 -17.87 1.37
C LEU A 234 -0.08 -18.04 2.71
N ILE A 235 -0.23 -19.19 3.37
CA ILE A 235 0.35 -19.50 4.69
C ILE A 235 1.70 -20.16 4.49
N ARG A 236 2.77 -19.37 4.62
CA ARG A 236 4.13 -19.77 4.26
C ARG A 236 4.97 -20.21 5.45
N ARG A 237 5.60 -21.38 5.34
CA ARG A 237 6.50 -21.93 6.37
C ARG A 237 7.88 -21.26 6.38
N ASP A 238 8.24 -20.57 5.31
CA ASP A 238 9.54 -19.95 5.07
C ASP A 238 9.52 -18.43 5.28
N GLN A 239 8.50 -17.91 5.95
CA GLN A 239 8.28 -16.47 6.14
C GLN A 239 9.47 -15.77 6.81
N PHE A 240 10.03 -16.40 7.84
CA PHE A 240 11.22 -15.88 8.54
C PHE A 240 12.52 -16.12 7.77
N ALA A 241 12.56 -17.05 6.82
CA ALA A 241 13.80 -17.44 6.13
C ALA A 241 14.35 -16.30 5.24
N ALA A 242 13.46 -15.50 4.64
CA ALA A 242 13.86 -14.34 3.83
C ALA A 242 14.57 -13.28 4.70
N VAL A 243 13.97 -12.92 5.84
CA VAL A 243 14.55 -11.95 6.80
C VAL A 243 15.83 -12.49 7.43
N ALA A 244 15.84 -13.77 7.84
CA ALA A 244 17.02 -14.39 8.42
C ALA A 244 18.20 -14.43 7.44
N LYS A 245 17.93 -14.66 6.15
CA LYS A 245 18.94 -14.60 5.10
C LYS A 245 19.51 -13.18 4.96
N ASP A 246 18.64 -12.18 4.92
CA ASP A 246 19.03 -10.76 4.80
C ASP A 246 19.99 -10.35 5.93
N ILE A 247 19.59 -10.63 7.18
CA ILE A 247 20.39 -10.37 8.37
C ILE A 247 21.73 -11.12 8.33
N ALA A 248 21.74 -12.39 7.90
CA ALA A 248 22.96 -13.18 7.78
C ALA A 248 23.93 -12.62 6.73
N GLU A 249 23.40 -12.00 5.68
CA GLU A 249 24.15 -11.31 4.62
C GLU A 249 24.55 -9.87 5.01
N GLN A 250 24.30 -9.46 6.26
CA GLN A 250 24.55 -8.11 6.78
C GLN A 250 23.79 -7.01 6.02
N HIS A 251 22.69 -7.37 5.37
CA HIS A 251 21.74 -6.44 4.80
C HIS A 251 20.53 -6.35 5.75
N PHE A 252 20.06 -5.14 6.01
CA PHE A 252 18.86 -4.93 6.80
C PHE A 252 17.87 -4.12 5.97
N ASP A 253 16.91 -4.82 5.38
CA ASP A 253 15.76 -4.21 4.72
C ASP A 253 14.60 -4.07 5.74
N GLU A 254 14.49 -2.89 6.36
CA GLU A 254 13.41 -2.59 7.32
C GLU A 254 12.02 -2.82 6.72
N SER A 255 11.83 -2.44 5.45
CA SER A 255 10.54 -2.58 4.76
C SER A 255 10.16 -4.05 4.58
N LEU A 256 11.12 -4.92 4.27
CA LEU A 256 10.91 -6.36 4.25
C LEU A 256 10.50 -6.89 5.62
N VAL A 257 11.20 -6.50 6.69
CA VAL A 257 10.87 -6.99 8.05
C VAL A 257 9.48 -6.53 8.49
N ILE A 258 9.10 -5.27 8.24
CA ILE A 258 7.75 -4.76 8.51
C ILE A 258 6.70 -5.56 7.72
N THR A 259 6.96 -5.81 6.43
CA THR A 259 6.04 -6.56 5.57
C THR A 259 5.82 -7.98 6.08
N GLU A 260 6.88 -8.69 6.45
CA GLU A 260 6.78 -10.05 6.98
C GLU A 260 6.10 -10.08 8.36
N LEU A 261 6.29 -9.05 9.18
CA LEU A 261 5.61 -8.91 10.46
C LEU A 261 4.09 -8.78 10.26
N ILE A 262 3.65 -7.86 9.39
CA ILE A 262 2.22 -7.66 9.10
C ILE A 262 1.59 -8.95 8.59
N ALA A 263 2.26 -9.62 7.65
CA ALA A 263 1.80 -10.89 7.09
C ALA A 263 1.73 -12.00 8.17
N SER A 264 2.72 -12.09 9.07
CA SER A 264 2.72 -13.06 10.17
C SER A 264 1.58 -12.82 11.17
N ASN A 265 1.33 -11.55 11.54
CA ASN A 265 0.20 -11.17 12.38
C ASN A 265 -1.13 -11.57 11.72
N SER A 266 -1.31 -11.23 10.44
CA SER A 266 -2.54 -11.54 9.68
C SER A 266 -2.80 -13.05 9.59
N ILE A 267 -1.75 -13.86 9.38
CA ILE A 267 -1.88 -15.32 9.36
C ILE A 267 -2.24 -15.86 10.75
N CYS A 268 -1.58 -15.36 11.80
CA CYS A 268 -1.87 -15.77 13.17
C CYS A 268 -3.34 -15.53 13.52
N GLU A 269 -3.84 -14.32 13.28
CA GLU A 269 -5.25 -13.95 13.49
C GLU A 269 -6.21 -14.86 12.73
N TYR A 270 -5.93 -15.06 11.45
CA TYR A 270 -6.73 -15.94 10.61
C TYR A 270 -6.82 -17.36 11.18
N LEU A 271 -5.68 -17.93 11.60
CA LEU A 271 -5.62 -19.28 12.14
C LEU A 271 -6.34 -19.42 13.50
N MET A 272 -6.34 -18.35 14.31
CA MET A 272 -7.07 -18.29 15.58
C MET A 272 -8.58 -18.18 15.40
N GLN A 273 -9.04 -17.43 14.40
CA GLN A 273 -10.46 -17.24 14.10
C GLN A 273 -11.11 -18.45 13.41
N ARG A 274 -10.33 -19.45 12.99
CA ARG A 274 -10.83 -20.67 12.35
C ARG A 274 -11.64 -21.55 13.30
N THR A 275 -12.53 -22.37 12.73
CA THR A 275 -13.26 -23.41 13.45
C THR A 275 -13.09 -24.77 12.74
N PRO A 276 -12.41 -25.76 13.34
CA PRO A 276 -11.63 -25.64 14.59
C PRO A 276 -10.38 -24.75 14.38
N PRO A 277 -9.93 -24.03 15.43
CA PRO A 277 -8.70 -23.23 15.35
C PRO A 277 -7.48 -24.13 15.08
N SER A 278 -6.52 -23.64 14.29
CA SER A 278 -5.25 -24.33 14.07
C SER A 278 -4.18 -23.83 15.05
N ILE A 279 -4.38 -24.13 16.34
CA ILE A 279 -3.59 -23.56 17.45
C ILE A 279 -2.09 -23.73 17.25
N ILE A 280 -1.63 -24.92 16.85
CA ILE A 280 -0.20 -25.22 16.66
C ILE A 280 0.43 -24.30 15.60
N LEU A 281 -0.28 -24.05 14.50
CA LEU A 281 0.21 -23.15 13.46
C LEU A 281 0.13 -21.70 13.92
N ALA A 282 -0.96 -21.29 14.58
CA ALA A 282 -1.10 -19.94 15.12
C ALA A 282 0.05 -19.60 16.09
N GLU A 283 0.42 -20.51 16.99
CA GLU A 283 1.56 -20.37 17.90
C GLU A 283 2.90 -20.21 17.15
N ALA A 284 3.09 -20.92 16.03
CA ALA A 284 4.30 -20.80 15.23
C ALA A 284 4.42 -19.41 14.59
N TYR A 285 3.30 -18.86 14.08
CA TYR A 285 3.27 -17.51 13.53
C TYR A 285 3.37 -16.42 14.60
N LEU A 286 2.83 -16.65 15.80
CA LEU A 286 3.01 -15.75 16.93
C LEU A 286 4.50 -15.65 17.31
N LYS A 287 5.20 -16.79 17.39
CA LYS A 287 6.66 -16.83 17.63
C LYS A 287 7.44 -16.11 16.53
N ALA A 288 7.07 -16.30 15.27
CA ALA A 288 7.68 -15.57 14.15
C ALA A 288 7.46 -14.06 14.30
N SER A 289 6.25 -13.63 14.65
CA SER A 289 5.89 -12.22 14.85
C SER A 289 6.68 -11.58 15.99
N HIS A 290 6.83 -12.26 17.13
CA HIS A 290 7.71 -11.80 18.22
C HIS A 290 9.17 -11.66 17.77
N SER A 291 9.66 -12.62 16.98
CA SER A 291 11.04 -12.60 16.49
C SER A 291 11.29 -11.42 15.54
N LEU A 292 10.35 -11.16 14.62
CA LEU A 292 10.39 -10.02 13.71
C LEU A 292 10.26 -8.68 14.45
N LYS A 293 9.38 -8.60 15.44
CA LYS A 293 9.25 -7.43 16.34
C LYS A 293 10.56 -7.15 17.07
N GLN A 294 11.23 -8.18 17.59
CA GLN A 294 12.52 -8.02 18.27
C GLN A 294 13.59 -7.48 17.32
N VAL A 295 13.67 -8.02 16.09
CA VAL A 295 14.60 -7.53 15.06
C VAL A 295 14.33 -6.05 14.75
N LEU A 296 13.07 -5.67 14.53
CA LEU A 296 12.71 -4.26 14.26
C LEU A 296 13.07 -3.36 15.44
N SER A 297 12.76 -3.78 16.66
CA SER A 297 13.02 -2.98 17.88
C SER A 297 14.50 -2.71 18.13
N GLN A 298 15.41 -3.48 17.53
CA GLN A 298 16.86 -3.23 17.60
C GLN A 298 17.33 -2.17 16.61
N HIS A 299 16.54 -1.87 15.57
CA HIS A 299 16.94 -1.04 14.44
C HIS A 299 16.12 0.25 14.30
N ILE A 300 14.96 0.35 14.97
CA ILE A 300 14.11 1.54 14.95
C ILE A 300 14.15 2.29 16.28
N SER A 301 13.68 3.55 16.30
CA SER A 301 13.65 4.35 17.53
C SER A 301 12.70 3.74 18.57
N VAL A 302 12.99 3.96 19.86
CA VAL A 302 12.13 3.48 20.95
C VAL A 302 10.71 4.06 20.85
N GLU A 303 10.60 5.34 20.47
CA GLU A 303 9.33 6.01 20.24
C GLU A 303 8.51 5.33 19.12
N ASP A 304 9.18 4.89 18.06
CA ASP A 304 8.56 4.14 16.97
C ASP A 304 8.04 2.78 17.46
N VAL A 305 8.77 2.09 18.34
CA VAL A 305 8.35 0.78 18.90
C VAL A 305 7.09 0.90 19.75
N GLU A 306 7.03 1.91 20.63
CA GLU A 306 5.95 2.04 21.62
C GLU A 306 4.58 2.40 20.99
N HIS A 307 4.58 3.10 19.85
CA HIS A 307 3.37 3.62 19.23
C HIS A 307 3.02 2.97 17.89
N ALA A 308 3.86 2.07 17.36
CA ALA A 308 3.58 1.38 16.11
C ALA A 308 2.51 0.31 16.33
N ARG A 309 1.30 0.54 15.79
CA ARG A 309 0.19 -0.42 15.85
C ARG A 309 0.60 -1.81 15.36
N THR A 310 1.43 -1.88 14.32
CA THR A 310 1.95 -3.16 13.79
C THR A 310 2.75 -3.96 14.82
N LEU A 311 3.53 -3.29 15.68
CA LEU A 311 4.32 -3.92 16.75
C LEU A 311 3.48 -4.21 17.99
N LEU A 312 2.57 -3.31 18.34
CA LEU A 312 1.62 -3.51 19.44
C LEU A 312 0.70 -4.70 19.18
N ARG A 313 0.30 -4.90 17.92
CA ARG A 313 -0.56 -6.01 17.53
C ARG A 313 0.00 -7.37 17.94
N VAL A 314 1.32 -7.54 17.91
CA VAL A 314 1.97 -8.79 18.34
C VAL A 314 1.67 -9.15 19.79
N ASP A 315 1.52 -8.14 20.66
CA ASP A 315 1.24 -8.36 22.09
C ASP A 315 -0.25 -8.63 22.37
N GLU A 316 -1.12 -8.33 21.40
CA GLU A 316 -2.57 -8.55 21.49
C GLU A 316 -3.01 -9.94 20.98
N LEU A 317 -2.14 -10.65 20.23
CA LEU A 317 -2.39 -11.97 19.64
C LEU A 317 -2.14 -13.10 20.63
#